data_AF-A0A4R5V5U4-F1
#
_entry.id   AF-A0A4R5V5U4-F1
#
_cell.length_a   1.000
_cell.length_b   1.000
_cell.length_c   1.000
_cell.angle_alpha   90.00
_cell.angle_beta   90.00
_cell.angle_gamma   90.00
#
_symmetry.space_group_name_H-M   'P 1'
#
loop_
_entity.id
_entity.type
_entity.pdbx_description
1 polymer ?
#
loop_
_entity_poly.entity_id
_entity_poly.type
_entity_poly.pdbx_seq_one_letter_code
_entity_poly.pdbx_strand_id
1 'polypeptide(L)'
;MIKNLSLLSLLFVLTCSSLIAQEAQFPIVKGFGGIYEVPEATERPDPSLEYKILIDLITGTETPENVNRYVDNVARLMNLHGLAGVPKERIHVKVVVHGGAIFSILNNEKYQERFKVDNPNAPVIAALREGGADILVCGQSMIVRGLKKEDLVEGVEVAHSMLTTATTYVPQGYVMLRF
;
A
#
# COMPACT_ATOMS: atom_id res chain seq x y z
N MET A 1 -38.94 -43.14 50.99
CA MET A 1 -39.20 -42.57 49.65
C MET A 1 -38.57 -41.17 49.65
N ILE A 2 -37.32 -41.02 49.18
CA ILE A 2 -36.96 -40.55 47.82
C ILE A 2 -37.60 -39.16 47.56
N LYS A 3 -36.91 -38.04 47.27
CA LYS A 3 -35.52 -37.70 46.92
C LYS A 3 -35.35 -36.18 47.06
N ASN A 4 -34.18 -35.76 47.52
CA ASN A 4 -33.35 -34.68 47.00
C ASN A 4 -34.04 -33.38 46.51
N LEU A 5 -34.09 -32.38 47.39
CA LEU A 5 -34.14 -30.98 46.98
C LEU A 5 -32.86 -30.30 47.46
N SER A 6 -31.73 -30.71 46.89
CA SER A 6 -30.44 -30.08 47.10
C SER A 6 -29.92 -29.65 45.73
N LEU A 7 -29.52 -28.38 45.67
CA LEU A 7 -28.48 -27.90 44.77
C LEU A 7 -28.85 -27.79 43.29
N LEU A 8 -29.73 -26.84 42.95
CA LEU A 8 -29.69 -26.22 41.62
C LEU A 8 -28.71 -25.03 41.65
N SER A 9 -27.45 -25.34 41.97
CA SER A 9 -26.34 -24.41 41.86
C SER A 9 -25.87 -24.38 40.41
N LEU A 10 -26.09 -23.24 39.77
CA LEU A 10 -25.09 -22.52 38.98
C LEU A 10 -24.26 -23.37 37.99
N LEU A 11 -24.75 -23.54 36.77
CA LEU A 11 -23.86 -23.80 35.63
C LEU A 11 -24.29 -22.98 34.41
N PHE A 12 -24.19 -21.65 34.54
CA PHE A 12 -24.11 -20.77 33.39
C PHE A 12 -22.70 -20.90 32.81
N VAL A 13 -22.51 -21.90 31.94
CA VAL A 13 -21.26 -22.05 31.17
C VAL A 13 -21.17 -20.84 30.24
N LEU A 14 -20.37 -19.84 30.63
CA LEU A 14 -19.88 -18.82 29.70
C LEU A 14 -19.07 -19.56 28.63
N THR A 15 -19.70 -19.88 27.50
CA THR A 15 -18.97 -20.13 26.26
C THR A 15 -18.43 -18.79 25.79
N CYS A 16 -17.24 -18.41 26.28
CA CYS A 16 -16.42 -17.39 25.65
C CYS A 16 -15.99 -17.94 24.29
N SER A 17 -16.81 -17.70 23.26
CA SER A 17 -16.37 -17.77 21.88
C SER A 17 -15.33 -16.67 21.71
N SER A 18 -14.05 -17.00 21.84
CA SER A 18 -12.96 -16.11 21.45
C SER A 18 -13.10 -15.86 19.95
N LEU A 19 -13.66 -14.70 19.60
CA LEU A 19 -13.62 -14.15 18.25
C LEU A 19 -12.14 -13.94 17.93
N ILE A 20 -11.54 -14.88 17.18
CA ILE A 20 -10.21 -14.68 16.61
C ILE A 20 -10.39 -13.64 15.51
N ALA A 21 -10.08 -12.39 15.82
CA ALA A 21 -9.94 -11.36 14.80
C ALA A 21 -8.77 -11.76 13.89
N GLN A 22 -9.00 -11.70 12.58
CA GLN A 22 -7.96 -12.03 11.61
C GLN A 22 -6.83 -11.01 11.68
N GLU A 23 -5.59 -11.49 11.74
CA GLU A 23 -4.41 -10.61 11.68
C GLU A 23 -4.18 -10.12 10.26
N ALA A 24 -3.81 -8.84 10.13
CA ALA A 24 -3.43 -8.27 8.85
C ALA A 24 -2.14 -8.96 8.34
N GLN A 25 -2.10 -9.27 7.04
CA GLN A 25 -0.96 -9.93 6.40
C GLN A 25 -0.20 -8.98 5.46
N PHE A 26 1.09 -9.26 5.30
CA PHE A 26 2.05 -8.43 4.56
C PHE A 26 3.03 -9.29 3.75
N PRO A 27 2.55 -10.08 2.77
CA PRO A 27 3.38 -11.05 2.06
C PRO A 27 4.52 -10.41 1.25
N ILE A 28 4.32 -9.24 0.64
CA ILE A 28 5.32 -8.58 -0.22
C ILE A 28 5.86 -7.30 0.42
N VAL A 29 4.99 -6.34 0.70
CA VAL A 29 5.34 -5.04 1.29
C VAL A 29 5.18 -5.15 2.79
N LYS A 30 6.30 -5.26 3.51
CA LYS A 30 6.31 -5.57 4.94
C LYS A 30 5.80 -4.39 5.78
N GLY A 31 4.89 -4.68 6.71
CA GLY A 31 4.39 -3.71 7.70
C GLY A 31 3.38 -2.68 7.18
N PHE A 32 3.12 -2.61 5.87
CA PHE A 32 2.22 -1.63 5.25
C PHE A 32 1.25 -2.27 4.27
N GLY A 33 0.11 -1.64 4.04
CA GLY A 33 -0.92 -2.15 3.14
C GLY A 33 -1.52 -3.46 3.63
N GLY A 34 -2.02 -3.45 4.87
CA GLY A 34 -2.61 -4.63 5.52
C GLY A 34 -3.79 -5.18 4.73
N ILE A 35 -3.78 -6.49 4.54
CA ILE A 35 -4.81 -7.26 3.82
C ILE A 35 -5.20 -8.49 4.64
N TYR A 36 -6.31 -9.10 4.26
CA TYR A 36 -6.92 -10.22 4.98
C TYR A 36 -7.30 -11.30 3.98
N GLU A 37 -7.18 -12.57 4.37
CA GLU A 37 -7.78 -13.66 3.57
C GLU A 37 -9.29 -13.50 3.51
N VAL A 38 -9.83 -13.81 2.33
CA VAL A 38 -11.27 -13.85 2.06
C VAL A 38 -11.57 -15.28 1.60
N PRO A 39 -11.89 -16.20 2.54
CA PRO A 39 -12.09 -17.63 2.23
C PRO A 39 -13.16 -17.91 1.17
N GLU A 40 -14.15 -17.03 1.06
CA GLU A 40 -15.24 -17.09 0.09
C GLU A 40 -14.89 -16.51 -1.29
N ALA A 41 -13.68 -15.98 -1.49
CA ALA A 41 -13.27 -15.42 -2.78
C ALA A 41 -13.23 -16.52 -3.86
N THR A 42 -14.08 -16.38 -4.86
CA THR A 42 -14.17 -17.29 -6.02
C THR A 42 -13.34 -16.82 -7.21
N GLU A 43 -12.91 -15.56 -7.21
CA GLU A 43 -11.98 -14.95 -8.16
C GLU A 43 -10.71 -14.58 -7.39
N ARG A 44 -9.54 -14.94 -7.93
CA ARG A 44 -8.23 -14.69 -7.33
C ARG A 44 -7.20 -14.44 -8.43
N PRO A 45 -6.18 -13.61 -8.18
CA PRO A 45 -5.00 -13.53 -9.04
C PRO A 45 -4.42 -14.92 -9.32
N ASP A 46 -4.07 -15.18 -10.58
CA ASP A 46 -3.44 -16.42 -11.03
C ASP A 46 -1.91 -16.33 -10.79
N PRO A 47 -1.32 -17.17 -9.91
CA PRO A 47 0.11 -17.18 -9.64
C PRO A 47 0.98 -17.49 -10.87
N SER A 48 0.39 -18.03 -11.94
CA SER A 48 1.09 -18.39 -13.16
C SER A 48 1.38 -17.18 -14.07
N LEU A 49 0.66 -16.06 -13.90
CA LEU A 49 0.74 -14.88 -14.77
C LEU A 49 1.83 -13.88 -14.35
N GLU A 50 2.24 -13.03 -15.30
CA GLU A 50 2.99 -11.81 -15.04
C GLU A 50 2.03 -10.61 -14.92
N TYR A 51 2.18 -9.84 -13.85
CA TYR A 51 1.40 -8.64 -13.58
C TYR A 51 2.24 -7.40 -13.82
N LYS A 52 1.95 -6.68 -14.90
CA LYS A 52 2.57 -5.38 -15.21
C LYS A 52 1.60 -4.27 -14.87
N ILE A 53 1.92 -3.47 -13.86
CA ILE A 53 0.99 -2.52 -13.26
C ILE A 53 1.64 -1.15 -13.21
N LEU A 54 0.98 -0.16 -13.82
CA LEU A 54 1.36 1.24 -13.75
C LEU A 54 0.37 1.98 -12.85
N ILE A 55 0.87 2.59 -11.78
CA ILE A 55 0.07 3.40 -10.87
C ILE A 55 0.29 4.88 -11.17
N ASP A 56 -0.78 5.53 -11.64
CA ASP A 56 -0.94 6.98 -11.65
C ASP A 56 -1.25 7.46 -10.22
N LEU A 57 -0.22 7.77 -9.43
CA LEU A 57 -0.40 8.25 -8.05
C LEU A 57 -0.48 9.78 -8.04
N ILE A 58 -1.69 10.30 -7.94
CA ILE A 58 -1.98 11.73 -8.06
C ILE A 58 -2.58 12.34 -6.79
N THR A 59 -3.29 11.54 -6.00
CA THR A 59 -4.09 12.06 -4.89
C THR A 59 -3.22 12.32 -3.67
N GLY A 60 -3.30 13.55 -3.15
CA GLY A 60 -2.56 13.97 -1.96
C GLY A 60 -3.14 13.38 -0.66
N THR A 61 -2.41 13.59 0.43
CA THR A 61 -2.92 13.26 1.77
C THR A 61 -4.04 14.23 2.20
N GLU A 62 -5.04 13.71 2.91
CA GLU A 62 -6.07 14.50 3.59
C GLU A 62 -5.59 15.02 4.95
N THR A 63 -4.66 14.29 5.58
CA THR A 63 -4.15 14.56 6.94
C THR A 63 -2.64 14.31 6.92
N PRO A 64 -1.79 15.35 6.98
CA PRO A 64 -0.34 15.20 6.85
C PRO A 64 0.33 14.31 7.89
N GLU A 65 -0.29 14.15 9.06
CA GLU A 65 0.16 13.28 10.15
C GLU A 65 -0.01 11.79 9.83
N ASN A 66 -0.93 11.48 8.91
CA ASN A 66 -1.24 10.11 8.52
C ASN A 66 -0.59 9.74 7.20
N VAL A 67 -0.31 8.45 7.05
CA VAL A 67 0.05 7.87 5.75
C VAL A 67 -1.02 8.24 4.73
N ASN A 68 -0.60 8.75 3.58
CA ASN A 68 -1.49 8.95 2.45
C ASN A 68 -2.08 7.59 2.07
N ARG A 69 -3.40 7.43 2.23
CA ARG A 69 -4.11 6.16 1.97
C ARG A 69 -3.82 5.58 0.59
N TYR A 70 -3.50 6.43 -0.39
CA TYR A 70 -3.22 6.02 -1.76
C TYR A 70 -1.80 5.49 -1.95
N VAL A 71 -0.84 5.95 -1.13
CA VAL A 71 0.49 5.33 -1.01
C VAL A 71 0.34 3.94 -0.38
N ASP A 72 -0.40 3.85 0.74
CA ASP A 72 -0.68 2.57 1.39
C ASP A 72 -1.45 1.60 0.46
N ASN A 73 -2.34 2.12 -0.39
CA ASN A 73 -3.08 1.30 -1.34
C ASN A 73 -2.19 0.65 -2.41
N VAL A 74 -1.03 1.22 -2.73
CA VAL A 74 -0.02 0.52 -3.56
C VAL A 74 0.51 -0.70 -2.82
N ALA A 75 0.80 -0.56 -1.53
CA ALA A 75 1.26 -1.68 -0.70
C ALA A 75 0.17 -2.76 -0.60
N ARG A 76 -1.10 -2.35 -0.41
CA ARG A 76 -2.25 -3.27 -0.43
C ARG A 76 -2.35 -4.01 -1.74
N LEU A 77 -2.22 -3.34 -2.89
CA LEU A 77 -2.26 -3.97 -4.20
C LEU A 77 -1.20 -5.05 -4.36
N MET A 78 0.05 -4.77 -3.96
CA MET A 78 1.13 -5.76 -4.02
C MET A 78 0.86 -6.92 -3.06
N ASN A 79 0.43 -6.62 -1.84
CA ASN A 79 0.13 -7.63 -0.84
C ASN A 79 -1.07 -8.51 -1.20
N LEU A 80 -2.09 -8.00 -1.91
CA LEU A 80 -3.20 -8.80 -2.43
C LEU A 80 -2.72 -9.87 -3.43
N HIS A 81 -1.79 -9.51 -4.31
CA HIS A 81 -1.19 -10.47 -5.25
C HIS A 81 -0.33 -11.50 -4.50
N GLY A 82 0.47 -11.05 -3.52
CA GLY A 82 1.24 -11.95 -2.66
C GLY A 82 0.38 -12.91 -1.85
N LEU A 83 -0.76 -12.45 -1.34
CA LEU A 83 -1.73 -13.27 -0.63
C LEU A 83 -2.34 -14.35 -1.54
N ALA A 84 -2.56 -14.01 -2.80
CA ALA A 84 -3.01 -14.96 -3.81
C ALA A 84 -1.90 -15.95 -4.27
N GLY A 85 -0.67 -15.82 -3.77
CA GLY A 85 0.45 -16.71 -4.10
C GLY A 85 1.27 -16.28 -5.31
N VAL A 86 1.04 -15.09 -5.87
CA VAL A 86 1.86 -14.55 -6.96
C VAL A 86 3.25 -14.18 -6.38
N PRO A 87 4.35 -14.76 -6.89
CA PRO A 87 5.69 -14.43 -6.41
C PRO A 87 6.05 -12.99 -6.79
N LYS A 88 6.81 -12.30 -5.93
CA LYS A 88 7.17 -10.89 -6.13
C LYS A 88 7.87 -10.64 -7.47
N GLU A 89 8.62 -11.61 -7.97
CA GLU A 89 9.36 -11.54 -9.23
C GLU A 89 8.44 -11.45 -10.47
N ARG A 90 7.15 -11.80 -10.32
CA ARG A 90 6.15 -11.75 -11.39
C ARG A 90 5.24 -10.51 -11.29
N ILE A 91 5.51 -9.61 -10.36
CA ILE A 91 4.69 -8.40 -10.16
C ILE A 91 5.60 -7.19 -10.40
N HIS A 92 5.41 -6.55 -11.55
CA HIS A 92 6.16 -5.38 -11.98
C HIS A 92 5.32 -4.13 -11.76
N VAL A 93 5.52 -3.47 -10.61
CA VAL A 93 4.81 -2.25 -10.25
C VAL A 93 5.67 -1.03 -10.54
N LYS A 94 5.16 -0.13 -11.38
CA LYS A 94 5.71 1.22 -11.57
C LYS A 94 4.74 2.22 -11.01
N VAL A 95 5.18 3.03 -10.05
CA VAL A 95 4.38 4.13 -9.49
C VAL A 95 4.92 5.42 -10.03
N VAL A 96 4.06 6.29 -10.56
CA VAL A 96 4.46 7.62 -10.99
C VAL A 96 3.70 8.66 -10.20
N VAL A 97 4.45 9.36 -9.35
CA VAL A 97 3.91 10.34 -8.41
C VAL A 97 3.83 11.71 -9.07
N HIS A 98 2.67 12.34 -9.02
CA HIS A 98 2.47 13.72 -9.44
C HIS A 98 1.28 14.37 -8.70
N GLY A 99 0.81 15.51 -9.20
CA GLY A 99 -0.36 16.19 -8.62
C GLY A 99 -0.20 16.54 -7.14
N GLY A 100 -1.18 16.16 -6.32
CA GLY A 100 -1.15 16.36 -4.86
C GLY A 100 -0.27 15.33 -4.15
N ALA A 101 -0.15 14.12 -4.71
CA ALA A 101 0.62 13.03 -4.11
C ALA A 101 2.12 13.30 -4.04
N ILE A 102 2.66 14.23 -4.84
CA ILE A 102 4.09 14.57 -4.87
C ILE A 102 4.65 14.96 -3.50
N PHE A 103 3.83 15.47 -2.59
CA PHE A 103 4.31 15.79 -1.24
C PHE A 103 4.54 14.55 -0.38
N SER A 104 3.96 13.41 -0.73
CA SER A 104 4.14 12.13 -0.01
C SER A 104 5.56 11.57 -0.17
N ILE A 105 6.28 11.95 -1.23
CA ILE A 105 7.64 11.47 -1.52
C ILE A 105 8.75 12.44 -1.07
N LEU A 106 8.41 13.52 -0.37
CA LEU A 106 9.41 14.43 0.20
C LEU A 106 10.22 13.72 1.29
N ASN A 107 11.50 14.05 1.41
CA ASN A 107 12.28 13.64 2.58
C ASN A 107 11.71 14.29 3.87
N ASN A 108 12.14 13.82 5.04
CA ASN A 108 11.61 14.34 6.31
C ASN A 108 11.86 15.84 6.49
N GLU A 109 13.02 16.36 6.08
CA GLU A 109 13.33 17.79 6.18
C GLU A 109 12.28 18.64 5.42
N LYS A 110 12.03 18.31 4.15
CA LYS A 110 11.06 19.03 3.31
C LYS A 110 9.62 18.80 3.71
N TYR A 111 9.28 17.62 4.21
CA TYR A 111 7.96 17.35 4.73
C TYR A 111 7.70 18.14 6.02
N GLN A 112 8.67 18.17 6.94
CA GLN A 112 8.61 18.94 8.19
C GLN A 112 8.54 20.44 7.92
N GLU A 113 9.32 20.97 6.96
CA GLU A 113 9.22 22.37 6.52
C GLU A 113 7.78 22.73 6.13
N ARG A 114 7.12 21.84 5.38
CA ARG A 114 5.80 22.05 4.80
C ARG A 114 4.65 21.81 5.78
N PHE A 115 4.66 20.70 6.50
CA PHE A 115 3.53 20.18 7.27
C PHE A 115 3.77 20.15 8.78
N LYS A 116 4.98 20.49 9.25
CA LYS A 116 5.35 20.54 10.67
C LYS A 116 5.32 19.20 11.40
N VAL A 117 5.32 18.10 10.65
CA VAL A 117 5.44 16.72 11.13
C VAL A 117 6.41 15.94 10.25
N ASP A 118 6.95 14.83 10.76
CA ASP A 118 7.79 13.92 9.97
C ASP A 118 6.96 13.32 8.83
N ASN A 119 7.59 12.88 7.74
CA ASN A 119 6.84 12.27 6.64
C ASN A 119 6.38 10.84 7.02
N PRO A 120 5.08 10.60 7.25
CA PRO A 120 4.60 9.25 7.59
C PRO A 120 4.71 8.28 6.40
N ASN A 121 4.87 8.79 5.17
CA ASN A 121 4.92 7.99 3.95
C ASN A 121 6.33 7.45 3.65
N ALA A 122 7.38 8.06 4.19
CA ALA A 122 8.76 7.66 3.94
C ALA A 122 9.02 6.17 4.22
N PRO A 123 8.59 5.58 5.36
CA PRO A 123 8.79 4.16 5.60
C PRO A 123 7.95 3.27 4.65
N VAL A 124 6.77 3.72 4.21
CA VAL A 124 5.95 3.00 3.23
C VAL A 124 6.65 2.95 1.87
N ILE A 125 7.23 4.06 1.43
CA ILE A 125 7.96 4.16 0.15
C ILE A 125 9.20 3.27 0.19
N ALA A 126 9.92 3.23 1.31
CA ALA A 126 11.04 2.31 1.49
C ALA A 126 10.59 0.84 1.36
N ALA A 127 9.53 0.44 2.07
CA ALA A 127 8.99 -0.91 2.02
C ALA A 127 8.45 -1.30 0.63
N LEU A 128 7.84 -0.36 -0.09
CA LEU A 128 7.40 -0.56 -1.48
C LEU A 128 8.59 -0.89 -2.40
N ARG A 129 9.69 -0.15 -2.26
CA ARG A 129 10.91 -0.38 -3.03
C ARG A 129 11.55 -1.72 -2.68
N GLU A 130 11.64 -2.07 -1.40
CA GLU A 130 12.10 -3.39 -0.94
C GLU A 130 11.22 -4.54 -1.48
N GLY A 131 9.91 -4.27 -1.61
CA GLY A 131 8.94 -5.16 -2.25
C GLY A 131 9.04 -5.26 -3.77
N GLY A 132 9.90 -4.45 -4.42
CA GLY A 132 10.16 -4.48 -5.85
C GLY A 132 9.40 -3.44 -6.68
N ALA A 133 8.74 -2.44 -6.07
CA ALA A 133 8.11 -1.36 -6.81
C ALA A 133 9.12 -0.29 -7.24
N ASP A 134 9.05 0.12 -8.51
CA ASP A 134 9.76 1.29 -9.02
C ASP A 134 8.96 2.54 -8.71
N ILE A 135 9.54 3.47 -7.95
CA ILE A 135 8.87 4.73 -7.58
C ILE A 135 9.49 5.86 -8.39
N LEU A 136 8.70 6.41 -9.31
CA LEU A 136 9.06 7.54 -10.16
C LEU A 136 8.29 8.79 -9.74
N VAL A 137 8.85 9.97 -10.00
CA VAL A 137 8.16 11.26 -9.89
C VAL A 137 8.10 11.95 -11.26
N CYS A 138 6.97 12.60 -11.54
CA CYS A 138 6.82 13.43 -12.73
C CYS A 138 7.72 14.67 -12.66
N GLY A 139 8.78 14.73 -13.48
CA GLY A 139 9.73 15.83 -13.52
C GLY A 139 9.10 17.19 -13.83
N GLN A 140 8.10 17.24 -14.72
CA GLN A 140 7.35 18.49 -14.95
C GLN A 140 6.63 18.98 -13.69
N SER A 141 6.11 18.07 -12.86
CA SER A 141 5.45 18.44 -11.60
C SER A 141 6.45 18.94 -10.55
N MET A 142 7.68 18.42 -10.55
CA MET A 142 8.77 18.91 -9.70
C MET A 142 9.15 20.35 -10.10
N ILE A 143 9.38 20.60 -11.39
CA ILE A 143 9.77 21.92 -11.92
C ILE A 143 8.76 23.00 -11.50
N VAL A 144 7.46 22.75 -11.72
CA VAL A 144 6.39 23.70 -11.37
C VAL A 144 6.34 23.99 -9.87
N ARG A 145 6.83 23.08 -9.02
CA ARG A 145 6.87 23.22 -7.56
C ARG A 145 8.23 23.63 -7.01
N GLY A 146 9.24 23.82 -7.87
CA GLY A 146 10.60 24.14 -7.44
C GLY A 146 11.28 23.02 -6.65
N LEU A 147 10.86 21.76 -6.81
CA LEU A 147 11.44 20.61 -6.12
C LEU A 147 12.66 20.08 -6.86
N LYS A 148 13.67 19.64 -6.11
CA LYS A 148 14.87 18.97 -6.60
C LYS A 148 14.88 17.51 -6.22
N LYS A 149 15.82 16.75 -6.77
CA LYS A 149 15.94 15.31 -6.50
C LYS A 149 16.33 15.05 -5.04
N GLU A 150 17.15 15.93 -4.46
CA GLU A 150 17.61 15.87 -3.08
C GLU A 150 16.48 16.11 -2.05
N ASP A 151 15.39 16.78 -2.48
CA ASP A 151 14.20 17.05 -1.64
C ASP A 151 13.34 15.79 -1.42
N LEU A 152 13.63 14.70 -2.13
CA LEU A 152 12.83 13.48 -2.15
C LEU A 152 13.44 12.41 -1.25
N VAL A 153 12.61 11.47 -0.80
CA VAL A 153 13.11 10.25 -0.15
C VAL A 153 14.04 9.46 -1.09
N GLU A 154 14.95 8.70 -0.48
CA GLU A 154 15.96 7.95 -1.22
C GLU A 154 15.35 6.96 -2.22
N GLY A 155 15.97 6.91 -3.40
CA GLY A 155 15.67 5.97 -4.47
C GLY A 155 14.37 6.22 -5.25
N VAL A 156 13.71 7.37 -5.07
CA VAL A 156 12.68 7.82 -6.03
C VAL A 156 13.33 8.33 -7.32
N GLU A 157 13.01 7.80 -8.49
CA GLU A 157 13.60 8.24 -9.75
C GLU A 157 12.80 9.37 -10.41
N VAL A 158 13.45 10.20 -11.24
CA VAL A 158 12.75 11.29 -11.96
C VAL A 158 12.40 10.83 -13.37
N ALA A 159 11.11 10.73 -13.65
CA ALA A 159 10.60 10.52 -15.00
C ALA A 159 10.41 11.85 -15.74
N HIS A 160 10.42 11.83 -17.08
CA HIS A 160 10.14 13.03 -17.87
C HIS A 160 8.77 13.64 -17.55
N SER A 161 7.72 12.80 -17.53
CA SER A 161 6.38 13.15 -17.05
C SER A 161 5.55 11.90 -16.75
N MET A 162 4.44 12.04 -16.01
CA MET A 162 3.46 10.96 -15.90
C MET A 162 2.88 10.58 -17.27
N LEU A 163 2.53 11.57 -18.09
CA LEU A 163 1.91 11.35 -19.40
C LEU A 163 2.77 10.48 -20.32
N THR A 164 4.05 10.83 -20.45
CA THR A 164 4.99 10.05 -21.29
C THR A 164 5.32 8.70 -20.69
N THR A 165 5.30 8.56 -19.36
CA THR A 165 5.49 7.26 -18.70
C THR A 165 4.30 6.35 -19.01
N ALA A 166 3.07 6.87 -18.91
CA ALA A 166 1.85 6.15 -19.27
C ALA A 166 1.87 5.70 -20.74
N THR A 167 2.11 6.62 -21.66
CA THR A 167 2.13 6.30 -23.10
C THR A 167 3.31 5.43 -23.50
N THR A 168 4.35 5.32 -22.66
CA THR A 168 5.47 4.37 -22.86
C THR A 168 5.12 2.96 -22.38
N TYR A 169 4.56 2.81 -21.18
CA TYR A 169 4.41 1.51 -20.54
C TYR A 169 3.08 0.82 -20.83
N VAL A 170 1.98 1.55 -21.03
CA VAL A 170 0.69 0.92 -21.37
C VAL A 170 0.79 0.07 -22.65
N PRO A 171 1.41 0.53 -23.76
CA PRO A 171 1.63 -0.31 -24.94
C PRO A 171 2.53 -1.53 -24.71
N GLN A 172 3.33 -1.55 -23.63
CA GLN A 172 4.17 -2.67 -23.23
C GLN A 172 3.42 -3.70 -22.35
N GLY A 173 2.10 -3.57 -22.26
CA GLY A 173 1.23 -4.49 -21.52
C GLY A 173 1.02 -4.11 -20.06
N TYR A 174 1.38 -2.89 -19.64
CA TYR A 174 1.06 -2.41 -18.30
C TYR A 174 -0.43 -2.02 -18.21
N VAL A 175 -1.12 -2.57 -17.22
CA VAL A 175 -2.45 -2.09 -16.83
C VAL A 175 -2.28 -0.83 -15.99
N MET A 176 -2.97 0.25 -16.37
CA MET A 176 -2.91 1.50 -15.62
C MET A 176 -4.04 1.58 -14.60
N LEU A 177 -3.69 1.81 -13.35
CA LEU A 177 -4.61 2.18 -12.27
C LEU A 177 -4.29 3.59 -11.80
N ARG A 178 -5.29 4.28 -11.25
CA ARG A 178 -5.15 5.66 -10.77
C ARG A 178 -5.54 5.75 -9.31
N PHE A 179 -4.61 6.23 -8.49
CA PHE A 179 -4.73 6.38 -7.03
C PHE A 179 -4.65 7.86 -6.64
#